data_AF-A0A0M9AK00-F1
#
_entry.id   AF-A0A0M9AK00-F1
#
_cell.length_a   1.000
_cell.length_b   1.000
_cell.length_c   1.000
_cell.angle_alpha   90.00
_cell.angle_beta   90.00
_cell.angle_gamma   90.00
#
_symmetry.space_group_name_H-M   'P 1'
#
loop_
_entity.id
_entity.type
_entity.pdbx_description
1 polymer ?
#
loop_
_entity_poly.entity_id
_entity_poly.type
_entity_poly.pdbx_seq_one_letter_code
_entity_poly.pdbx_strand_id
1 'polypeptide(L)'
;MPSDTTPDRDGDEECTTTESFADHGLDDGSVLISRTYNRLAADGEPAFEPTPEFFDTLEAAFIWAYIGTIDEPGVPPHVEAAIEDAREFTRQEFENDPDADLRTEVLPTFYQQVAGFHCAYRD
;
A
#
# COMPACT_ATOMS: atom_id res chain seq x y z
N MET A 1 44.53 13.20 15.18
CA MET A 1 44.36 12.37 13.96
C MET A 1 42.97 11.79 14.02
N PRO A 2 42.06 12.19 13.12
CA PRO A 2 40.71 11.65 13.03
C PRO A 2 40.73 10.40 12.15
N SER A 3 40.03 9.35 12.57
CA SER A 3 39.67 8.17 11.78
C SER A 3 38.56 7.48 12.55
N ASP A 4 37.44 7.05 12.00
CA ASP A 4 36.86 7.20 10.67
C ASP A 4 35.37 6.90 10.92
N THR A 5 34.48 7.79 10.53
CA THR A 5 33.04 7.57 10.63
C THR A 5 32.63 6.71 9.44
N THR A 6 32.45 5.41 9.66
CA THR A 6 31.50 4.62 8.88
C THR A 6 30.28 4.40 9.75
N PRO A 7 29.13 5.04 9.46
CA PRO A 7 27.89 4.54 10.00
C PRO A 7 27.65 3.19 9.31
N ASP A 8 27.57 2.13 10.09
CA ASP A 8 27.02 0.86 9.64
C ASP A 8 25.68 1.15 8.98
N ARG A 9 25.65 1.13 7.65
CA ARG A 9 24.41 1.12 6.86
C ARG A 9 23.93 -0.32 6.80
N ASP A 10 23.66 -0.89 7.96
CA ASP A 10 22.74 -2.01 8.07
C ASP A 10 21.35 -1.38 8.10
N GLY A 11 20.89 -1.00 6.90
CA GLY A 11 19.54 -0.49 6.66
C GLY A 11 18.57 -1.65 6.61
N ASP A 12 18.44 -2.38 7.73
CA ASP A 12 17.19 -3.06 8.03
C ASP A 12 16.19 -1.95 8.38
N GLU A 13 15.75 -1.20 7.35
CA GLU A 13 14.64 -0.26 7.46
C GLU A 13 13.44 -1.11 7.90
N GLU A 14 13.13 -1.10 9.20
CA GLU A 14 11.96 -1.79 9.72
C GLU A 14 10.78 -1.32 8.89
N CYS A 15 10.25 -2.21 8.05
CA CYS A 15 9.15 -1.94 7.14
C CYS A 15 7.87 -1.68 7.93
N THR A 16 7.82 -0.50 8.53
CA THR A 16 6.64 0.07 9.11
C THR A 16 5.86 0.70 7.98
N THR A 17 4.54 0.66 8.08
CA THR A 17 3.60 1.28 7.14
C THR A 17 3.94 2.74 6.80
N THR A 18 4.67 3.43 7.68
CA THR A 18 5.12 4.81 7.48
C THR A 18 6.28 4.94 6.50
N GLU A 19 7.26 4.02 6.52
CA GLU A 19 8.53 4.17 5.76
C GLU A 19 8.68 3.19 4.59
N SER A 20 7.75 2.24 4.40
CA SER A 20 7.86 1.19 3.35
C SER A 20 8.05 1.71 1.93
N PHE A 21 7.64 2.95 1.62
CA PHE A 21 7.81 3.55 0.29
C PHE A 21 8.74 4.78 0.29
N ALA A 22 9.54 4.97 1.35
CA ALA A 22 10.45 6.11 1.45
C ALA A 22 11.49 6.11 0.31
N ASP A 23 11.88 4.94 -0.19
CA ASP A 23 12.75 4.74 -1.36
C ASP A 23 12.13 5.25 -2.67
N HIS A 24 10.80 5.36 -2.73
CA HIS A 24 10.04 5.95 -3.84
C HIS A 24 9.64 7.42 -3.59
N GLY A 25 10.20 8.06 -2.55
CA GLY A 25 9.90 9.46 -2.19
C GLY A 25 8.60 9.63 -1.41
N LEU A 26 8.07 8.55 -0.83
CA LEU A 26 6.86 8.58 0.01
C LEU A 26 7.24 8.40 1.48
N ASP A 27 7.54 9.52 2.15
CA ASP A 27 7.90 9.57 3.57
C ASP A 27 6.72 9.25 4.52
N ASP A 28 5.49 9.28 4.01
CA ASP A 28 4.27 8.97 4.76
C ASP A 28 3.27 8.18 3.91
N GLY A 29 3.25 6.87 4.15
CA GLY A 29 2.30 5.93 3.57
C GLY A 29 0.82 6.25 3.72
N SER A 30 0.44 7.05 4.73
CA SER A 30 -0.96 7.42 4.99
C SER A 30 -1.56 8.29 3.88
N VAL A 31 -0.72 8.94 3.07
CA VAL A 31 -1.13 9.68 1.87
C VAL A 31 -1.76 8.74 0.84
N LEU A 32 -1.21 7.53 0.67
CA LEU A 32 -1.75 6.53 -0.27
C LEU A 32 -3.11 6.03 0.20
N ILE A 33 -3.28 5.76 1.50
CA ILE A 33 -4.56 5.36 2.08
C ILE A 33 -5.63 6.43 1.80
N SER A 34 -5.31 7.69 2.10
CA SER A 34 -6.23 8.82 1.93
C SER A 34 -6.62 9.04 0.47
N ARG A 35 -5.65 8.97 -0.45
CA ARG A 35 -5.89 9.12 -1.90
C ARG A 35 -6.71 7.96 -2.46
N THR A 36 -6.43 6.73 -2.02
CA THR A 36 -7.18 5.53 -2.41
C THR A 36 -8.63 5.63 -1.97
N TYR A 37 -8.89 5.99 -0.71
CA TYR A 37 -10.25 6.23 -0.21
C TYR A 37 -11.00 7.26 -1.05
N ASN A 38 -10.37 8.42 -1.29
CA ASN A 38 -10.99 9.48 -2.08
C ASN A 38 -11.27 9.06 -3.53
N ARG A 39 -10.43 8.18 -4.09
CA ARG A 39 -10.63 7.62 -5.43
C ARG A 39 -11.82 6.67 -5.48
N LEU A 40 -11.98 5.82 -4.46
CA LEU A 40 -13.16 4.96 -4.30
C LEU A 40 -14.43 5.78 -4.06
N ALA A 41 -14.31 6.89 -3.33
CA ALA A 41 -15.41 7.77 -3.00
C ALA A 41 -15.83 8.75 -4.12
N ALA A 42 -15.20 8.68 -5.30
CA ALA A 42 -15.41 9.69 -6.35
C ALA A 42 -16.85 9.75 -6.88
N ASP A 43 -17.57 8.62 -6.85
CA ASP A 43 -18.95 8.49 -7.31
C ASP A 43 -19.98 8.48 -6.16
N GLY A 44 -19.56 8.69 -4.91
CA GLY A 44 -20.40 8.67 -3.72
C GLY A 44 -19.66 8.15 -2.49
N GLU A 45 -20.34 8.07 -1.34
CA GLU A 45 -19.74 7.43 -0.16
C GLU A 45 -19.52 5.93 -0.46
N PRO A 46 -18.28 5.44 -0.43
CA PRO A 46 -17.99 4.06 -0.81
C PRO A 46 -18.50 3.13 0.30
N ALA A 47 -19.49 2.31 -0.02
CA ALA A 47 -19.86 1.17 0.82
C ALA A 47 -18.88 0.03 0.54
N PHE A 48 -18.39 -0.63 1.59
CA PHE A 48 -17.66 -1.87 1.40
C PHE A 48 -18.62 -2.94 0.88
N GLU A 49 -18.30 -3.52 -0.27
CA GLU A 49 -18.97 -4.70 -0.79
C GLU A 49 -17.89 -5.77 -0.98
N PRO A 50 -17.92 -6.91 -0.27
CA PRO A 50 -16.86 -7.92 -0.33
C PRO A 50 -16.95 -8.78 -1.61
N THR A 51 -16.99 -8.13 -2.77
CA THR A 51 -17.05 -8.76 -4.09
C THR A 51 -15.67 -8.74 -4.75
N PRO A 52 -15.34 -9.72 -5.61
CA PRO A 52 -14.10 -9.67 -6.40
C PRO A 52 -13.92 -8.34 -7.13
N GLU A 53 -15.01 -7.79 -7.69
CA GLU A 53 -15.00 -6.52 -8.41
C GLU A 53 -14.63 -5.33 -7.53
N PHE A 54 -15.03 -5.34 -6.24
CA PHE A 54 -14.61 -4.32 -5.28
C PHE A 54 -13.10 -4.38 -5.06
N PHE A 55 -12.53 -5.57 -4.86
CA PHE A 55 -11.09 -5.72 -4.63
C PHE A 55 -10.26 -5.35 -5.86
N ASP A 56 -10.74 -5.65 -7.07
CA ASP A 56 -10.12 -5.17 -8.31
C ASP A 56 -10.18 -3.64 -8.42
N THR A 57 -11.29 -3.03 -7.98
CA THR A 57 -11.44 -1.57 -7.94
C THR A 57 -10.52 -0.94 -6.89
N LEU A 58 -10.35 -1.57 -5.74
CA LEU A 58 -9.42 -1.17 -4.68
C LEU A 58 -7.98 -1.18 -5.18
N GLU A 59 -7.56 -2.27 -5.84
CA GLU A 59 -6.25 -2.37 -6.48
C GLU A 59 -6.02 -1.23 -7.49
N ALA A 60 -6.97 -1.02 -8.41
CA ALA A 60 -6.86 0.02 -9.42
C ALA A 60 -6.82 1.43 -8.80
N ALA A 61 -7.58 1.67 -7.73
CA ALA A 61 -7.57 2.93 -7.00
C ALA A 61 -6.23 3.18 -6.30
N PHE A 62 -5.63 2.13 -5.74
CA PHE A 62 -4.32 2.21 -5.10
C PHE A 62 -3.20 2.46 -6.11
N ILE A 63 -3.18 1.75 -7.24
CA ILE A 63 -2.21 1.98 -8.33
C ILE A 63 -2.30 3.43 -8.82
N TRP A 64 -3.53 3.94 -9.01
CA TRP A 64 -3.74 5.34 -9.37
C TRP A 64 -3.18 6.31 -8.31
N ALA A 65 -3.41 6.01 -7.03
CA ALA A 65 -2.87 6.81 -5.94
C ALA A 65 -1.34 6.78 -5.89
N TYR A 66 -0.73 5.61 -6.09
CA TYR A 66 0.72 5.41 -6.13
C TYR A 66 1.36 6.23 -7.25
N ILE A 67 0.92 6.03 -8.50
CA ILE A 67 1.41 6.77 -9.69
C ILE A 67 1.22 8.29 -9.51
N GLY A 68 0.10 8.71 -8.94
CA GLY A 68 -0.17 10.13 -8.72
C GLY A 68 0.68 10.78 -7.61
N THR A 69 1.46 10.00 -6.86
CA THR A 69 2.24 10.50 -5.72
C THR A 69 3.75 10.40 -5.94
N ILE A 70 4.22 9.39 -6.67
CA ILE A 70 5.64 9.23 -7.02
C ILE A 70 6.02 10.08 -8.24
N ASP A 71 7.32 10.39 -8.37
CA ASP A 71 7.90 11.04 -9.56
C ASP A 71 8.45 10.02 -10.60
N GLU A 72 8.00 8.76 -10.52
CA GLU A 72 8.39 7.67 -11.41
C GLU A 72 7.40 7.47 -12.57
N PRO A 73 7.84 6.94 -13.73
CA PRO A 73 7.00 6.82 -14.93
C PRO A 73 5.90 5.75 -14.83
N GLY A 74 5.86 4.95 -13.76
CA GLY A 74 4.88 3.87 -13.57
C GLY A 74 5.13 3.09 -12.29
N VAL A 75 4.44 1.96 -12.14
CA VAL A 75 4.61 1.04 -11.01
C VAL A 75 5.78 0.09 -11.30
N PRO A 76 6.80 0.00 -10.45
CA PRO A 76 7.84 -1.01 -10.58
C PRO A 76 7.27 -2.43 -10.46
N PRO A 77 7.81 -3.45 -11.16
CA PRO A 77 7.25 -4.81 -11.14
C PRO A 77 7.12 -5.45 -9.75
N HIS A 78 8.06 -5.17 -8.83
CA HIS A 78 8.00 -5.68 -7.46
C HIS A 78 6.89 -5.01 -6.63
N VAL A 79 6.62 -3.72 -6.88
CA VAL A 79 5.49 -3.00 -6.28
C VAL A 79 4.16 -3.52 -6.83
N GLU A 80 4.08 -3.76 -8.15
CA GLU A 80 2.88 -4.32 -8.79
C GLU A 80 2.55 -5.70 -8.21
N ALA A 81 3.53 -6.60 -8.12
CA ALA A 81 3.35 -7.90 -7.48
C ALA A 81 2.91 -7.79 -6.02
N ALA A 82 3.48 -6.84 -5.25
CA ALA A 82 3.08 -6.61 -3.87
C ALA A 82 1.62 -6.15 -3.73
N ILE A 83 1.15 -5.32 -4.66
CA ILE A 83 -0.24 -4.86 -4.71
C ILE A 83 -1.18 -6.02 -5.06
N GLU A 84 -0.84 -6.83 -6.06
CA GLU A 84 -1.64 -7.98 -6.49
C GLU A 84 -1.84 -9.00 -5.35
N ASP A 85 -0.76 -9.34 -4.64
CA ASP A 85 -0.82 -10.26 -3.50
C ASP A 85 -1.56 -9.64 -2.31
N ALA A 86 -1.33 -8.36 -2.02
CA ALA A 86 -2.07 -7.64 -0.97
C ALA A 86 -3.57 -7.63 -1.24
N ARG A 87 -3.99 -7.44 -2.50
CA ARG A 87 -5.41 -7.54 -2.89
C ARG A 87 -5.95 -8.93 -2.55
N GLU A 88 -5.25 -9.98 -2.98
CA GLU A 88 -5.71 -11.36 -2.80
C GLU A 88 -5.80 -11.75 -1.31
N PHE A 89 -4.82 -11.35 -0.49
CA PHE A 89 -4.87 -11.59 0.95
C PHE A 89 -5.98 -10.79 1.64
N THR A 90 -6.15 -9.52 1.28
CA THR A 90 -7.25 -8.69 1.81
C THR A 90 -8.61 -9.26 1.43
N ARG A 91 -8.75 -9.77 0.20
CA ARG A 91 -9.96 -10.45 -0.25
C ARG A 91 -10.27 -11.66 0.62
N GLN A 92 -9.29 -12.54 0.85
CA GLN A 92 -9.47 -13.72 1.69
C GLN A 92 -9.86 -13.37 3.14
N GLU A 93 -9.33 -12.27 3.69
CA GLU A 93 -9.66 -11.82 5.03
C GLU A 93 -11.11 -11.33 5.14
N PHE A 94 -11.59 -10.55 4.17
CA PHE A 94 -12.88 -9.85 4.28
C PHE A 94 -14.00 -10.39 3.38
N GLU A 95 -13.77 -11.38 2.52
CA GLU A 95 -14.79 -11.93 1.60
C GLU A 95 -16.05 -12.45 2.32
N ASN A 96 -15.92 -12.82 3.60
CA ASN A 96 -17.01 -13.34 4.42
C ASN A 96 -17.49 -12.34 5.49
N ASP A 97 -17.01 -11.09 5.47
CA ASP A 97 -17.32 -10.06 6.46
C ASP A 97 -17.83 -8.77 5.81
N PRO A 98 -19.12 -8.71 5.42
CA PRO A 98 -19.71 -7.53 4.78
C PRO A 98 -19.89 -6.33 5.74
N ASP A 99 -19.73 -6.52 7.05
CA ASP A 99 -19.93 -5.48 8.05
C ASP A 99 -18.63 -4.71 8.37
N ALA A 100 -17.49 -5.13 7.81
CA ALA A 100 -16.19 -4.50 8.00
C ALA A 100 -16.17 -3.04 7.50
N ASP A 101 -15.59 -2.13 8.30
CA ASP A 101 -15.49 -0.73 7.91
C ASP A 101 -14.37 -0.52 6.88
N LEU A 102 -14.73 0.04 5.72
CA LEU A 102 -13.78 0.28 4.64
C LEU A 102 -12.59 1.15 5.08
N ARG A 103 -12.86 2.19 5.88
CA ARG A 103 -11.89 3.23 6.22
C ARG A 103 -10.99 2.80 7.36
N THR A 104 -11.53 2.10 8.35
CA THR A 104 -10.80 1.76 9.58
C THR A 104 -10.28 0.33 9.62
N GLU A 105 -10.78 -0.55 8.75
CA GLU A 105 -10.38 -1.97 8.73
C GLU A 105 -9.81 -2.37 7.37
N VAL A 106 -10.62 -2.33 6.30
CA VAL A 106 -10.23 -2.90 5.00
C VAL A 106 -9.04 -2.16 4.38
N LEU A 107 -9.11 -0.83 4.27
CA LEU A 107 -8.01 -0.04 3.68
C LEU A 107 -6.72 -0.10 4.51
N PRO A 108 -6.76 0.05 5.85
CA PRO A 108 -5.56 -0.13 6.67
C PRO A 108 -4.94 -1.52 6.55
N THR A 109 -5.75 -2.59 6.50
CA THR A 109 -5.25 -3.96 6.33
C THR A 109 -4.62 -4.14 4.96
N PHE A 110 -5.31 -3.71 3.90
CA PHE A 110 -4.76 -3.75 2.54
C PHE A 110 -3.40 -3.06 2.46
N TYR A 111 -3.29 -1.84 3.02
CA TYR A 111 -2.05 -1.09 3.02
C TYR A 111 -0.92 -1.81 3.79
N GLN A 112 -1.23 -2.40 4.94
CA GLN A 112 -0.27 -3.22 5.70
C GLN A 112 0.23 -4.42 4.89
N GLN A 113 -0.65 -5.09 4.14
CA GLN A 113 -0.26 -6.20 3.28
C GLN A 113 0.66 -5.72 2.15
N VAL A 114 0.33 -4.61 1.47
CA VAL A 114 1.18 -4.03 0.41
C VAL A 114 2.58 -3.73 0.95
N ALA A 115 2.66 -3.04 2.10
CA ALA A 115 3.93 -2.72 2.75
C ALA A 115 4.74 -3.98 3.08
N GLY A 116 4.09 -5.02 3.60
CA GLY A 116 4.74 -6.30 3.90
C GLY A 116 5.28 -7.00 2.66
N PHE A 117 4.49 -7.10 1.59
CA PHE A 117 4.92 -7.74 0.34
C PHE A 117 5.98 -6.93 -0.41
N HIS A 118 5.86 -5.61 -0.46
CA HIS A 118 6.85 -4.75 -1.11
C HIS A 118 8.24 -4.96 -0.50
N CYS A 119 8.31 -5.01 0.83
CA CYS A 119 9.55 -5.30 1.51
C CYS A 119 10.08 -6.71 1.26
N ALA A 120 9.21 -7.71 1.18
CA ALA A 120 9.60 -9.07 0.84
C ALA A 120 10.11 -9.20 -0.61
N TYR A 121 9.70 -8.31 -1.51
CA TYR A 121 10.02 -8.33 -2.95
C TYR A 121 11.14 -7.35 -3.34
N ARG A 122 11.70 -6.61 -2.37
CA ARG A 122 12.77 -5.64 -2.59
C ARG A 122 14.14 -6.29 -2.84
N ASP A 123 14.27 -7.61 -2.63
CA ASP A 123 15.49 -8.42 -2.84
C ASP A 123 15.70 -8.92 -4.30
#